data_AF-A0A4Q3ATD9-F1
#
_entry.id   AF-A0A4Q3ATD9-F1
#
_cell.length_a   1.000
_cell.length_b   1.000
_cell.length_c   1.000
_cell.angle_alpha   90.00
_cell.angle_beta   90.00
_cell.angle_gamma   90.00
#
_symmetry.space_group_name_H-M   'P 1'
#
loop_
_entity.id
_entity.type
_entity.pdbx_description
1 polymer ?
#
loop_
_entity_poly.entity_id
_entity_poly.type
_entity_poly.pdbx_seq_one_letter_code
_entity_poly.pdbx_strand_id
1 'polypeptide(L)'
;MRTSILIGAAAMFALSGCQGEPMANDAAGETANVAVATPPAANVAAPEPVDTAPALNLAPDELTLVLGTGGARHVTFGMEKAAATQMVTAALGSPIEQATNEECGAGPLQYAVFRDGLSLYFQDGKFAGWDLDGRENGKFSTGNGIGIGTTRKALEDAAGPVAVEESSIGQEFTVGEMSGLLSANEPGGKVTNLWAGVTCIAR
;
A
#
# COMPACT_ATOMS: atom_id res chain seq x y z
N MET A 1 2.64 -31.79 -38.53
CA MET A 1 2.51 -32.85 -37.51
C MET A 1 1.27 -32.56 -36.69
N ARG A 2 0.16 -33.25 -36.99
CA ARG A 2 -0.45 -34.35 -36.22
C ARG A 2 -1.28 -33.89 -34.99
N THR A 3 -2.53 -33.56 -35.30
CA THR A 3 -3.84 -34.00 -34.75
C THR A 3 -3.94 -34.76 -33.41
N SER A 4 -5.03 -34.44 -32.66
CA SER A 4 -5.99 -35.32 -31.91
C SER A 4 -6.30 -34.75 -30.49
N ILE A 5 -7.49 -34.22 -30.13
CA ILE A 5 -8.89 -34.72 -29.96
C ILE A 5 -9.13 -35.58 -28.68
N LEU A 6 -10.23 -35.27 -27.97
CA LEU A 6 -11.10 -36.06 -27.04
C LEU A 6 -10.99 -35.70 -25.54
N ILE A 7 -12.00 -35.05 -24.90
CA ILE A 7 -13.36 -35.49 -24.45
C ILE A 7 -13.35 -36.39 -23.18
N GLY A 8 -14.11 -35.95 -22.16
CA GLY A 8 -14.74 -36.79 -21.14
C GLY A 8 -14.64 -36.18 -19.73
N ALA A 9 -15.61 -36.27 -18.81
CA ALA A 9 -17.02 -36.63 -18.78
C ALA A 9 -17.53 -36.24 -17.37
N ALA A 10 -18.85 -36.15 -17.22
CA ALA A 10 -19.61 -35.66 -16.07
C ALA A 10 -19.58 -36.52 -14.79
N ALA A 11 -19.93 -35.93 -13.64
CA ALA A 11 -20.70 -36.59 -12.59
C ALA A 11 -21.48 -35.57 -11.74
N MET A 12 -22.79 -35.77 -11.67
CA MET A 12 -23.82 -34.98 -10.99
C MET A 12 -24.43 -35.90 -9.93
N PHE A 13 -24.57 -35.47 -8.67
CA PHE A 13 -25.29 -36.22 -7.63
C PHE A 13 -26.34 -35.33 -6.97
N ALA A 14 -27.59 -35.81 -7.01
CA ALA A 14 -28.78 -35.22 -6.43
C ALA A 14 -29.32 -36.15 -5.33
N LEU A 15 -29.85 -35.57 -4.24
CA LEU A 15 -30.68 -36.19 -3.20
C LEU A 15 -31.71 -35.12 -2.80
N SER A 16 -32.99 -35.18 -3.23
CA SER A 16 -34.14 -35.88 -2.60
C SER A 16 -34.11 -35.76 -1.06
N GLY A 17 -35.06 -35.17 -0.33
CA GLY A 17 -36.48 -34.88 -0.56
C GLY A 17 -37.26 -35.39 0.67
N CYS A 18 -38.18 -34.61 1.25
CA CYS A 18 -39.31 -35.09 2.05
C CYS A 18 -40.30 -33.95 2.32
N GLN A 19 -41.43 -33.98 1.59
CA GLN A 19 -42.64 -33.20 1.85
C GLN A 19 -43.49 -33.92 2.92
N GLY A 20 -44.15 -33.14 3.77
CA GLY A 20 -45.18 -33.64 4.68
C GLY A 20 -45.97 -32.49 5.30
N GLU A 21 -47.13 -32.19 4.72
CA GLU A 21 -48.23 -31.39 5.27
C GLU A 21 -49.52 -32.24 5.16
N PRO A 22 -50.64 -31.88 5.80
CA PRO A 22 -50.83 -31.36 7.16
C PRO A 22 -51.95 -32.15 7.88
N MET A 23 -52.12 -31.99 9.20
CA MET A 23 -53.45 -32.17 9.82
C MET A 23 -53.64 -31.13 10.93
N ALA A 24 -54.63 -30.27 10.73
CA ALA A 24 -55.23 -29.45 11.77
C ALA A 24 -56.20 -30.30 12.59
N ASN A 25 -56.17 -30.17 13.91
CA ASN A 25 -57.39 -30.27 14.71
C ASN A 25 -57.24 -29.46 16.01
N ASP A 26 -58.13 -28.48 16.16
CA ASP A 26 -58.36 -27.70 17.36
C ASP A 26 -58.85 -28.59 18.52
N ALA A 27 -58.35 -28.34 19.74
CA ALA A 27 -59.16 -28.32 20.96
C ALA A 27 -58.34 -27.82 22.17
N ALA A 28 -58.74 -26.64 22.64
CA ALA A 28 -58.80 -26.15 24.02
C ALA A 28 -58.02 -26.90 25.14
N GLY A 29 -57.02 -26.19 25.68
CA GLY A 29 -56.95 -25.79 27.10
C GLY A 29 -56.77 -26.85 28.17
N GLU A 30 -55.56 -26.97 28.72
CA GLU A 30 -55.31 -27.00 30.17
C GLU A 30 -53.82 -26.72 30.46
N THR A 31 -53.55 -25.94 31.50
CA THR A 31 -52.24 -25.38 31.86
C THR A 31 -51.29 -26.39 32.51
N ALA A 32 -50.07 -26.58 31.97
CA ALA A 32 -48.95 -27.17 32.72
C ALA A 32 -47.56 -26.85 32.13
N ASN A 33 -46.87 -25.93 32.81
CA ASN A 33 -45.42 -25.81 33.02
C ASN A 33 -44.45 -26.57 32.06
N VAL A 34 -43.88 -25.86 31.07
CA VAL A 34 -42.77 -26.36 30.25
C VAL A 34 -41.46 -25.74 30.76
N ALA A 35 -40.61 -26.57 31.35
CA ALA A 35 -39.22 -26.24 31.60
C ALA A 35 -38.51 -25.97 30.27
N VAL A 36 -38.04 -24.73 30.07
CA VAL A 36 -37.26 -24.35 28.89
C VAL A 36 -35.88 -25.00 29.02
N ALA A 37 -35.61 -26.00 28.18
CA ALA A 37 -34.26 -26.51 28.00
C ALA A 37 -33.42 -25.45 27.27
N THR A 38 -32.38 -24.95 27.94
CA THR A 38 -31.39 -24.02 27.35
C THR A 38 -30.67 -24.69 26.18
N PRO A 39 -30.62 -24.10 24.97
CA PRO A 39 -29.80 -24.61 23.88
C PRO A 39 -28.31 -24.55 24.26
N PRO A 40 -27.49 -25.54 23.88
CA PRO A 40 -26.05 -25.47 24.09
C PRO A 40 -25.48 -24.27 23.33
N ALA A 41 -24.71 -23.44 24.02
CA ALA A 41 -24.02 -22.30 23.45
C ALA A 41 -23.11 -22.79 22.31
N ALA A 42 -23.44 -22.42 21.07
CA ALA A 42 -22.55 -22.57 19.94
C ALA A 42 -21.30 -21.72 20.21
N ASN A 43 -20.16 -22.38 20.35
CA ASN A 43 -18.87 -21.73 20.49
C ASN A 43 -18.53 -21.07 19.13
N VAL A 44 -18.95 -19.81 18.95
CA VAL A 44 -18.54 -19.01 17.80
C VAL A 44 -17.04 -18.75 17.97
N ALA A 45 -16.23 -19.46 17.19
CA ALA A 45 -14.80 -19.17 17.10
C ALA A 45 -14.65 -17.71 16.67
N ALA A 46 -13.91 -16.93 17.46
CA ALA A 46 -13.53 -15.57 17.09
C ALA A 46 -12.73 -15.63 15.76
N PRO A 47 -12.97 -14.70 14.82
CA PRO A 47 -12.21 -14.66 13.59
C PRO A 47 -10.72 -14.47 13.91
N GLU A 48 -9.87 -15.28 13.30
CA GLU A 48 -8.41 -15.09 13.41
C GLU A 48 -8.03 -13.69 12.87
N PRO A 49 -7.07 -12.99 13.49
CA PRO A 49 -6.62 -11.70 13.00
C PRO A 49 -6.12 -11.85 11.56
N VAL A 50 -6.76 -11.13 10.64
CA VAL A 50 -6.24 -11.02 9.27
C VAL A 50 -4.97 -10.18 9.37
N ASP A 51 -3.81 -10.80 9.21
CA ASP A 51 -2.53 -10.11 9.18
C ASP A 51 -2.50 -9.22 7.93
N THR A 52 -2.89 -7.97 8.12
CA THR A 52 -2.92 -6.97 7.07
C THR A 52 -1.58 -6.27 7.11
N ALA A 53 -0.76 -6.54 6.08
CA ALA A 53 0.54 -5.90 5.93
C ALA A 53 0.40 -4.36 6.03
N PRO A 54 1.32 -3.67 6.72
CA PRO A 54 1.26 -2.23 6.84
C PRO A 54 1.26 -1.52 5.48
N ALA A 55 0.44 -0.48 5.33
CA ALA A 55 0.55 0.43 4.20
C ALA A 55 1.67 1.46 4.45
N LEU A 56 2.27 2.00 3.39
CA LEU A 56 3.31 3.03 3.48
C LEU A 56 2.85 4.31 2.78
N ASN A 57 2.93 5.43 3.50
CA ASN A 57 2.65 6.76 2.99
C ASN A 57 3.94 7.61 2.98
N LEU A 58 4.04 8.47 1.97
CA LEU A 58 5.13 9.41 1.80
C LEU A 58 4.83 10.73 2.53
N ALA A 59 5.86 11.37 3.06
CA ALA A 59 5.79 12.72 3.62
C ALA A 59 7.11 13.47 3.41
N PRO A 60 7.11 14.81 3.50
CA PRO A 60 8.31 15.60 3.21
C PRO A 60 9.50 15.31 4.16
N ASP A 61 9.24 14.88 5.39
CA ASP A 61 10.24 14.68 6.46
C ASP A 61 10.31 13.24 6.98
N GLU A 62 9.45 12.35 6.49
CA GLU A 62 9.34 10.97 6.97
C GLU A 62 8.63 10.03 5.99
N LEU A 63 8.64 8.74 6.33
CA LEU A 63 7.69 7.75 5.82
C LEU A 63 6.79 7.29 6.96
N THR A 64 5.49 7.16 6.69
CA THR A 64 4.53 6.64 7.68
C THR A 64 4.08 5.24 7.30
N LEU A 65 4.28 4.29 8.21
CA LEU A 65 3.74 2.93 8.12
C LEU A 65 2.40 2.86 8.86
N VAL A 66 1.31 2.65 8.13
CA VAL A 66 -0.03 2.48 8.70
C VAL A 66 -0.27 1.00 8.96
N LEU A 67 -0.38 0.62 10.22
CA LEU A 67 -0.58 -0.76 10.65
C LEU A 67 -2.05 -1.18 10.46
N GLY A 68 -2.28 -2.46 10.18
CA GLY A 68 -3.63 -3.03 10.07
C GLY A 68 -4.50 -2.85 11.33
N THR A 69 -3.88 -2.60 12.48
CA THR A 69 -4.55 -2.31 13.75
C THR A 69 -5.01 -0.86 13.90
N GLY A 70 -4.75 0.00 12.91
CA GLY A 70 -5.08 1.43 12.92
C GLY A 70 -4.02 2.33 13.56
N GLY A 71 -2.92 1.77 14.07
CA GLY A 71 -1.76 2.54 14.55
C GLY A 71 -0.85 2.99 13.41
N ALA A 72 -0.01 3.99 13.66
CA ALA A 72 1.03 4.45 12.73
C ALA A 72 2.43 4.29 13.34
N ARG A 73 3.42 4.01 12.51
CA ARG A 73 4.84 4.08 12.86
C ARG A 73 5.56 5.01 11.90
N HIS A 74 6.37 5.90 12.44
CA HIS A 74 7.08 6.91 11.69
C HIS A 74 8.52 6.50 11.47
N VAL A 75 8.97 6.54 10.22
CA VAL A 75 10.37 6.41 9.83
C VAL A 75 10.86 7.81 9.46
N THR A 76 11.34 8.54 10.46
CA THR A 76 11.71 9.95 10.33
C THR A 76 13.15 10.11 9.85
N PHE A 77 13.44 11.21 9.15
CA PHE A 77 14.83 11.58 8.89
C PHE A 77 15.65 11.67 10.19
N GLY A 78 16.93 11.29 10.12
CA GLY A 78 17.84 11.17 11.26
C GLY A 78 17.81 9.80 11.97
N MET A 79 16.84 8.93 11.67
CA MET A 79 16.80 7.56 12.19
C MET A 79 18.00 6.74 11.73
N GLU A 80 18.53 5.85 12.57
CA GLU A 80 19.61 4.93 12.18
C GLU A 80 19.22 4.10 10.95
N LYS A 81 20.14 3.97 9.98
CA LYS A 81 19.94 3.20 8.75
C LYS A 81 19.34 1.83 9.02
N ALA A 82 19.95 1.07 9.94
CA ALA A 82 19.48 -0.27 10.26
C ALA A 82 18.02 -0.31 10.76
N ALA A 83 17.64 0.66 11.61
CA ALA A 83 16.28 0.75 12.13
C ALA A 83 15.28 1.14 11.04
N ALA A 84 15.59 2.17 10.24
CA ALA A 84 14.76 2.62 9.14
C ALA A 84 14.56 1.50 8.09
N THR A 85 15.64 0.85 7.65
CA THR A 85 15.58 -0.26 6.70
C THR A 85 14.77 -1.43 7.27
N GLN A 86 14.92 -1.77 8.55
CA GLN A 86 14.15 -2.85 9.17
C GLN A 86 12.64 -2.54 9.20
N MET A 87 12.27 -1.29 9.54
CA MET A 87 10.87 -0.88 9.58
C MET A 87 10.22 -0.93 8.20
N VAL A 88 10.89 -0.41 7.17
CA VAL A 88 10.38 -0.45 5.79
C VAL A 88 10.36 -1.89 5.26
N THR A 89 11.36 -2.71 5.61
CA THR A 89 11.39 -4.14 5.26
C THR A 89 10.20 -4.91 5.84
N ALA A 90 9.77 -4.57 7.06
CA ALA A 90 8.61 -5.19 7.67
C ALA A 90 7.29 -4.88 6.93
N ALA A 91 7.24 -3.78 6.18
CA ALA A 91 6.06 -3.40 5.40
C ALA A 91 6.14 -3.87 3.95
N LEU A 92 7.31 -3.74 3.31
CA LEU A 92 7.47 -3.92 1.86
C LEU A 92 8.24 -5.19 1.46
N GLY A 93 8.81 -5.90 2.43
CA GLY A 93 9.81 -6.94 2.17
C GLY A 93 11.22 -6.37 1.97
N SER A 94 12.20 -7.25 1.77
CA SER A 94 13.61 -6.84 1.67
C SER A 94 13.90 -5.90 0.49
N PRO A 95 14.86 -4.99 0.62
CA PRO A 95 15.38 -4.23 -0.51
C PRO A 95 15.82 -5.16 -1.65
N ILE A 96 15.52 -4.77 -2.88
CA ILE A 96 15.95 -5.47 -4.09
C ILE A 96 17.38 -5.09 -4.49
N GLU A 97 17.87 -3.95 -3.99
CA GLU A 97 19.23 -3.48 -4.19
C GLU A 97 19.67 -2.62 -3.00
N GLN A 98 20.94 -2.70 -2.64
CA GLN A 98 21.59 -1.80 -1.69
C GLN A 98 23.02 -1.55 -2.13
N ALA A 99 23.45 -0.29 -2.14
CA ALA A 99 24.84 0.06 -2.40
C ALA A 99 25.19 1.43 -1.80
N THR A 100 26.40 1.89 -2.13
CA THR A 100 26.88 3.25 -1.87
C THR A 100 27.18 3.92 -3.20
N ASN A 101 26.73 5.15 -3.37
CA ASN A 101 27.16 6.02 -4.45
C ASN A 101 28.09 7.10 -3.89
N GLU A 102 29.35 7.07 -4.32
CA GLU A 102 30.41 7.98 -3.89
C GLU A 102 30.38 9.32 -4.65
N GLU A 103 29.59 9.43 -5.73
CA GLU A 103 29.62 10.54 -6.68
C GLU A 103 28.36 11.44 -6.59
N CYS A 104 27.59 11.34 -5.51
CA CYS A 104 26.45 12.23 -5.31
C CYS A 104 26.92 13.65 -4.95
N GLY A 105 26.23 14.67 -5.47
CA GLY A 105 26.54 16.07 -5.16
C GLY A 105 26.42 16.43 -3.67
N ALA A 106 25.68 15.65 -2.89
CA ALA A 106 25.56 15.77 -1.44
C ALA A 106 26.71 15.09 -0.66
N GLY A 107 27.67 14.46 -1.35
CA GLY A 107 28.68 13.56 -0.77
C GLY A 107 28.26 12.09 -0.84
N PRO A 108 29.07 11.15 -0.33
CA PRO A 108 28.76 9.72 -0.38
C PRO A 108 27.40 9.40 0.25
N LEU A 109 26.53 8.73 -0.51
CA LEU A 109 25.22 8.30 -0.04
C LEU A 109 25.09 6.79 -0.15
N GLN A 110 24.59 6.17 0.92
CA GLN A 110 24.13 4.79 0.84
C GLN A 110 22.66 4.78 0.44
N TYR A 111 22.23 3.76 -0.29
CA TYR A 111 20.83 3.64 -0.67
C TYR A 111 20.31 2.21 -0.52
N ALA A 112 18.99 2.10 -0.39
CA ALA A 112 18.25 0.84 -0.42
C ALA A 112 17.03 1.00 -1.32
N VAL A 113 16.96 0.21 -2.40
CA VAL A 113 15.87 0.20 -3.37
C VAL A 113 14.89 -0.89 -3.02
N PHE A 114 13.61 -0.57 -3.02
CA PHE A 114 12.50 -1.49 -2.82
C PHE A 114 11.72 -1.68 -4.12
N ARG A 115 10.81 -2.66 -4.14
CA ARG A 115 9.79 -2.79 -5.18
C ARG A 115 8.90 -1.54 -5.22
N ASP A 116 8.15 -1.41 -6.30
CA ASP A 116 7.18 -0.33 -6.52
C ASP A 116 7.83 1.07 -6.55
N GLY A 117 9.10 1.15 -6.94
CA GLY A 117 9.82 2.39 -7.27
C GLY A 117 10.38 3.19 -6.09
N LEU A 118 10.26 2.70 -4.85
CA LEU A 118 10.74 3.41 -3.66
C LEU A 118 12.23 3.17 -3.42
N SER A 119 12.99 4.24 -3.20
CA SER A 119 14.37 4.18 -2.72
C SER A 119 14.53 5.00 -1.44
N LEU A 120 15.32 4.48 -0.50
CA LEU A 120 15.75 5.20 0.70
C LEU A 120 17.20 5.62 0.56
N TYR A 121 17.52 6.84 0.98
CA TYR A 121 18.87 7.36 1.05
C TYR A 121 19.32 7.54 2.48
N PHE A 122 20.60 7.25 2.70
CA PHE A 122 21.26 7.39 3.98
C PHE A 122 22.55 8.17 3.83
N GLN A 123 22.69 9.17 4.69
CA GLN A 123 23.90 9.98 4.82
C GLN A 123 24.41 9.84 6.25
N ASP A 124 25.71 9.63 6.41
CA ASP A 124 26.34 9.43 7.72
C ASP A 124 25.67 8.35 8.59
N GLY A 125 25.18 7.29 7.94
CA GLY A 125 24.48 6.18 8.58
C GLY A 125 23.04 6.48 9.02
N LYS A 126 22.48 7.65 8.69
CA LYS A 126 21.12 8.07 9.04
C LYS A 126 20.22 8.16 7.82
N PHE A 127 18.94 7.84 7.99
CA PHE A 127 17.92 8.06 6.96
C PHE A 127 17.82 9.55 6.67
N ALA A 128 18.04 9.94 5.41
CA ALA A 128 18.23 11.34 5.03
C ALA A 128 17.29 11.80 3.91
N GLY A 129 16.67 10.86 3.20
CA GLY A 129 15.76 11.18 2.11
C GLY A 129 15.17 9.94 1.46
N TRP A 130 14.20 10.14 0.60
CA TRP A 130 13.58 9.09 -0.20
C TRP A 130 13.27 9.61 -1.60
N ASP A 131 13.22 8.70 -2.57
CA ASP A 131 12.61 8.97 -3.87
C ASP A 131 11.60 7.87 -4.23
N LEU A 132 10.62 8.27 -5.03
CA LEU A 132 9.69 7.41 -5.71
C LEU A 132 9.80 7.68 -7.20
N ASP A 133 10.10 6.66 -7.98
CA ASP A 133 10.07 6.71 -9.43
C ASP A 133 8.93 5.87 -10.04
N GLY A 134 8.74 6.00 -11.36
CA GLY A 134 7.69 5.30 -12.10
C GLY A 134 7.96 3.81 -12.36
N ARG A 135 9.08 3.23 -11.88
CA ARG A 135 9.31 1.78 -12.04
C ARG A 135 8.21 1.01 -11.31
N GLU A 136 7.78 -0.10 -11.92
CA GLU A 136 6.70 -0.94 -11.39
C GLU A 136 5.38 -0.16 -11.13
N ASN A 137 5.18 0.97 -11.84
CA ASN A 137 4.07 1.92 -11.72
C ASN A 137 3.99 2.75 -10.43
N GLY A 138 5.03 2.76 -9.57
CA GLY A 138 5.12 3.66 -8.42
C GLY A 138 3.89 3.64 -7.50
N LYS A 139 3.82 2.70 -6.57
CA LYS A 139 2.58 2.41 -5.82
C LYS A 139 2.28 3.36 -4.65
N PHE A 140 3.29 4.10 -4.19
CA PHE A 140 3.18 4.89 -2.96
C PHE A 140 2.66 6.30 -3.25
N SER A 141 2.01 6.89 -2.23
CA SER A 141 1.53 8.26 -2.30
C SER A 141 1.63 8.93 -0.94
N THR A 142 1.54 10.25 -0.94
CA THR A 142 1.40 11.04 0.28
C THR A 142 0.04 10.80 0.94
N GLY A 143 -0.11 11.23 2.19
CA GLY A 143 -1.39 11.13 2.91
C GLY A 143 -2.56 11.85 2.22
N ASN A 144 -2.30 12.84 1.36
CA ASN A 144 -3.28 13.53 0.53
C ASN A 144 -3.35 13.02 -0.93
N GLY A 145 -2.75 11.87 -1.23
CA GLY A 145 -2.93 11.17 -2.52
C GLY A 145 -2.04 11.67 -3.67
N ILE A 146 -0.93 12.35 -3.37
CA ILE A 146 0.07 12.73 -4.38
C ILE A 146 1.02 11.54 -4.57
N GLY A 147 1.07 10.99 -5.79
CA GLY A 147 1.97 9.90 -6.15
C GLY A 147 2.20 9.88 -7.66
N ILE A 148 2.81 8.80 -8.16
CA ILE A 148 3.04 8.65 -9.60
C ILE A 148 1.69 8.64 -10.35
N GLY A 149 1.61 9.40 -11.43
CA GLY A 149 0.43 9.52 -12.27
C GLY A 149 -0.58 10.59 -11.84
N THR A 150 -0.44 11.17 -10.64
CA THR A 150 -1.22 12.35 -10.19
C THR A 150 -1.05 13.48 -11.21
N THR A 151 -2.14 14.10 -11.65
CA THR A 151 -2.04 15.22 -12.60
C THR A 151 -1.54 16.47 -11.88
N ARG A 152 -0.89 17.39 -12.59
CA ARG A 152 -0.48 18.68 -12.06
C ARG A 152 -1.66 19.40 -11.41
N LYS A 153 -2.83 19.40 -12.07
CA LYS A 153 -4.03 20.00 -11.47
C LYS A 153 -4.39 19.35 -10.13
N ALA A 154 -4.39 18.02 -10.05
CA ALA A 154 -4.72 17.32 -8.81
C ALA A 154 -3.67 17.55 -7.72
N LEU A 155 -2.39 17.64 -8.10
CA LEU A 155 -1.30 18.06 -7.23
C LEU A 155 -1.55 19.45 -6.64
N GLU A 156 -1.89 20.43 -7.50
CA GLU A 156 -2.19 21.80 -7.07
C GLU A 156 -3.43 21.89 -6.19
N ASP A 157 -4.47 21.10 -6.50
CA ASP A 157 -5.68 21.01 -5.68
C ASP A 157 -5.38 20.40 -4.28
N ALA A 158 -4.42 19.48 -4.19
CA ALA A 158 -4.07 18.76 -2.96
C ALA A 158 -3.05 19.49 -2.07
N ALA A 159 -2.14 20.28 -2.65
CA ALA A 159 -1.02 20.89 -1.94
C ALA A 159 -0.83 22.41 -2.20
N GLY A 160 -1.73 23.02 -2.98
CA GLY A 160 -1.64 24.42 -3.37
C GLY A 160 -0.79 24.64 -4.63
N PRO A 161 -0.65 25.90 -5.09
CA PRO A 161 0.09 26.21 -6.31
C PRO A 161 1.52 25.67 -6.27
N VAL A 162 1.95 24.99 -7.33
CA VAL A 162 3.31 24.44 -7.46
C VAL A 162 4.14 25.28 -8.43
N ALA A 163 5.38 25.57 -8.03
CA ALA A 163 6.36 26.15 -8.94
C ALA A 163 6.87 25.05 -9.87
N VAL A 164 6.98 25.33 -11.18
CA VAL A 164 7.51 24.40 -12.17
C VAL A 164 8.60 25.11 -12.97
N GLU A 165 9.76 24.48 -13.08
CA GLU A 165 10.89 24.96 -13.86
C GLU A 165 11.43 23.87 -14.81
N GLU A 166 11.97 24.31 -15.95
CA GLU A 166 12.70 23.41 -16.83
C GLU A 166 14.13 23.25 -16.29
N SER A 167 14.48 22.03 -15.91
CA SER A 167 15.79 21.64 -15.39
C SER A 167 16.50 20.69 -16.37
N SER A 168 17.73 20.27 -16.05
CA SER A 168 18.45 19.27 -16.84
C SER A 168 17.79 17.88 -16.82
N ILE A 169 16.90 17.63 -15.85
CA ILE A 169 16.12 16.40 -15.68
C ILE A 169 14.66 16.53 -16.12
N GLY A 170 14.29 17.66 -16.73
CA GLY A 170 12.96 17.92 -17.29
C GLY A 170 12.15 18.93 -16.47
N GLN A 171 10.82 18.81 -16.52
CA GLN A 171 9.90 19.74 -15.83
C GLN A 171 9.85 19.44 -14.34
N GLU A 172 10.74 20.07 -13.58
CA GLU A 172 10.83 19.92 -12.13
C GLU A 172 9.80 20.79 -11.43
N PHE A 173 9.12 20.24 -10.43
CA PHE A 173 8.25 21.01 -9.55
C PHE A 173 8.71 20.93 -8.10
N THR A 174 8.37 21.95 -7.32
CA THR A 174 8.57 21.97 -5.87
C THR A 174 7.26 22.31 -5.17
N VAL A 175 6.98 21.58 -4.09
CA VAL A 175 5.81 21.74 -3.24
C VAL A 175 6.18 21.48 -1.77
N GLY A 176 6.23 22.55 -0.97
CA GLY A 176 6.80 22.47 0.37
C GLY A 176 8.26 22.01 0.31
N GLU A 177 8.58 20.93 1.03
CA GLU A 177 9.92 20.31 1.06
C GLU A 177 10.03 19.09 0.12
N MET A 178 8.99 18.84 -0.69
CA MET A 178 9.03 17.80 -1.72
C MET A 178 9.29 18.42 -3.09
N SER A 179 10.01 17.68 -3.93
CA SER A 179 10.19 17.98 -5.34
C SER A 179 9.80 16.78 -6.19
N GLY A 180 9.58 17.00 -7.48
CA GLY A 180 9.20 15.93 -8.40
C GLY A 180 9.36 16.35 -9.85
N LEU A 181 9.06 15.42 -10.76
CA LEU A 181 9.01 15.68 -12.20
C LEU A 181 7.58 15.57 -12.73
N LEU A 182 7.24 16.43 -13.68
CA LEU A 182 6.02 16.36 -14.47
C LEU A 182 6.31 15.88 -15.90
N SER A 183 5.42 15.06 -16.44
CA SER A 183 5.49 14.66 -17.85
C SER A 183 5.23 15.82 -18.83
N ALA A 184 4.56 16.89 -18.36
CA ALA A 184 4.28 18.11 -19.12
C ALA A 184 3.92 19.26 -18.18
N ASN A 185 4.26 20.50 -18.57
CA ASN A 185 3.97 21.73 -17.83
C ASN A 185 2.55 22.26 -18.12
N GLU A 186 1.56 21.36 -18.14
CA GLU A 186 0.15 21.65 -18.38
C GLU A 186 -0.73 20.98 -17.31
N PRO A 187 -1.99 21.38 -17.12
CA PRO A 187 -2.85 20.82 -16.06
C PRO A 187 -3.00 19.29 -16.08
N GLY A 188 -2.90 18.69 -17.27
CA GLY A 188 -2.98 17.24 -17.49
C GLY A 188 -1.66 16.49 -17.36
N GLY A 189 -0.52 17.19 -17.29
CA GLY A 189 0.80 16.59 -17.08
C GLY A 189 0.83 15.80 -15.77
N LYS A 190 1.57 14.69 -15.74
CA LYS A 190 1.54 13.72 -14.64
C LYS A 190 2.83 13.72 -13.86
N VAL A 191 2.74 13.53 -12.54
CA VAL A 191 3.91 13.25 -11.69
C VAL A 191 4.56 11.95 -12.16
N THR A 192 5.85 11.98 -12.51
CA THR A 192 6.63 10.81 -12.92
C THR A 192 7.68 10.40 -11.89
N ASN A 193 8.07 11.34 -11.04
CA ASN A 193 9.02 11.16 -9.96
C ASN A 193 8.61 12.08 -8.80
N LEU A 194 8.89 11.65 -7.58
CA LEU A 194 8.67 12.43 -6.36
C LEU A 194 9.78 12.12 -5.36
N TRP A 195 10.28 13.12 -4.65
CA TRP A 195 11.32 12.92 -3.65
C TRP A 195 11.28 13.98 -2.54
N ALA A 196 11.91 13.66 -1.43
CA ALA A 196 12.12 14.57 -0.32
C ALA A 196 13.44 14.28 0.41
N GLY A 197 13.97 15.31 1.07
CA GLY A 197 15.26 15.22 1.77
C GLY A 197 16.45 15.08 0.83
N VAL A 198 17.50 14.41 1.30
CA VAL A 198 18.74 14.20 0.55
C VAL A 198 18.56 13.03 -0.43
N THR A 199 18.76 13.30 -1.72
CA THR A 199 18.75 12.29 -2.79
C THR A 199 20.01 12.40 -3.66
N CYS A 200 20.21 11.40 -4.52
CA CYS A 200 21.29 11.38 -5.52
C CYS A 200 20.79 11.72 -6.93
N ILE A 201 19.81 12.61 -7.05
CA ILE A 201 19.30 13.06 -8.35
C ILE A 201 20.27 14.10 -8.91
N ALA A 202 20.92 13.77 -10.03
CA ALA A 202 21.82 14.68 -10.73
C ALA A 202 21.00 15.74 -11.48
N ARG A 203 21.25 17.01 -11.22
CA ARG A 203 20.55 18.19 -11.78
C ARG A 203 21.54 19.23 -12.25
#